data_AF-F9VNW7-F1
#
_entry.id   AF-F9VNW7-F1
#
_cell.length_a   1.000
_cell.length_b   1.000
_cell.length_c   1.000
_cell.angle_alpha   90.00
_cell.angle_beta   90.00
_cell.angle_gamma   90.00
#
_symmetry.space_group_name_H-M   'P 1'
#
loop_
_entity.id
_entity.type
_entity.pdbx_description
1 polymer ?
#
loop_
_entity_poly.entity_id
_entity_poly.type
_entity_poly.pdbx_seq_one_letter_code
_entity_poly.pdbx_strand_id
1 'polypeptide(L)'
;MLNQVEEEKPFFGRKFFRIKLERFSEETSKEFLSQGFKEEGIKVEDQVIEEAVKLFDGIPGWLALFGRSYSYAVKHSHPIDIKVTLKEAAKEVSKDFTTFLKTSNSPTRYAEIILALSRLGNKGSLSEVRDVINSLFKENIENSRLNELLSTLVKYGFVIKISRGKYALPADLPTRIGLRHSAKIWIKKMR
;
A
#
# COMPACT_ATOMS: atom_id res chain seq x y z
N MET A 1 -2.01 27.48 -12.67
CA MET A 1 -3.31 27.88 -12.10
C MET A 1 -3.23 27.69 -10.59
N LEU A 2 -3.25 28.80 -9.86
CA LEU A 2 -3.36 28.80 -8.39
C LEU A 2 -4.71 28.18 -8.03
N ASN A 3 -4.69 27.12 -7.23
CA ASN A 3 -5.91 26.51 -6.70
C ASN A 3 -6.67 27.57 -5.92
N GLN A 4 -7.96 27.73 -6.22
CA GLN A 4 -8.90 28.52 -5.44
C GLN A 4 -8.80 28.08 -3.97
N VAL A 5 -8.42 29.01 -3.11
CA VAL A 5 -8.34 28.78 -1.66
C VAL A 5 -9.52 29.51 -1.05
N GLU A 6 -10.44 28.78 -0.42
CA GLU A 6 -11.52 29.34 0.38
C GLU A 6 -10.92 30.10 1.59
N GLU A 7 -11.20 31.40 1.69
CA GLU A 7 -10.70 32.35 2.72
C GLU A 7 -11.10 31.98 4.16
N GLU A 8 -12.09 31.11 4.35
CA GLU A 8 -12.72 30.85 5.66
C GLU A 8 -11.92 29.94 6.61
N LYS A 9 -10.75 29.43 6.20
CA LYS A 9 -9.98 28.49 7.04
C LYS A 9 -8.95 29.22 7.91
N PRO A 10 -8.84 28.90 9.23
CA PRO A 10 -7.92 29.57 10.18
C PRO A 10 -6.43 29.63 9.80
N PHE A 11 -6.03 28.85 8.80
CA PHE A 11 -4.66 28.74 8.31
C PHE A 11 -4.44 29.39 6.94
N PHE A 12 -5.46 30.08 6.39
CA PHE A 12 -5.33 30.87 5.18
C PHE A 12 -4.21 31.91 5.33
N GLY A 13 -3.36 32.05 4.31
CA GLY A 13 -2.22 32.98 4.33
C GLY A 13 -1.02 32.56 5.20
N ARG A 14 -1.11 31.49 6.00
CA ARG A 14 0.03 31.00 6.79
C ARG A 14 0.93 30.12 5.92
N LYS A 15 2.21 30.49 5.80
CA LYS A 15 3.21 29.67 5.11
C LYS A 15 3.48 28.40 5.92
N PHE A 16 3.35 27.25 5.28
CA PHE A 16 3.76 25.97 5.85
C PHE A 16 5.04 25.50 5.19
N PHE A 17 6.00 25.06 6.00
CA PHE A 17 7.12 24.27 5.50
C PHE A 17 6.69 22.81 5.43
N ARG A 18 6.66 22.24 4.22
CA ARG A 18 6.21 20.86 4.01
C ARG A 18 7.42 19.98 3.72
N ILE A 19 7.77 19.13 4.68
CA ILE A 19 8.71 18.03 4.46
C ILE A 19 7.88 16.83 4.01
N LYS A 20 8.13 16.35 2.79
CA LYS A 20 7.54 15.12 2.27
C LYS A 20 8.58 14.02 2.34
N LEU A 21 8.26 12.95 3.06
CA LEU A 21 9.07 11.73 3.06
C LEU A 21 8.57 10.84 1.92
N GLU A 22 9.47 10.50 1.01
CA GLU A 22 9.21 9.56 -0.07
C GLU A 22 9.69 8.16 0.32
N ARG A 23 9.30 7.16 -0.49
CA ARG A 23 9.96 5.85 -0.46
C ARG A 23 11.45 6.02 -0.81
N PHE A 24 12.29 5.16 -0.25
CA PHE A 24 13.68 5.07 -0.67
C PHE A 24 13.78 4.67 -2.14
N SER A 25 14.81 5.15 -2.84
CA SER A 25 15.16 4.61 -4.15
C SER A 25 15.65 3.17 -4.01
N GLU A 26 15.81 2.47 -5.14
CA GLU A 26 16.39 1.12 -5.13
C GLU A 26 17.79 1.13 -4.50
N GLU A 27 18.62 2.12 -4.87
CA GLU A 27 19.99 2.28 -4.37
C GLU A 27 20.00 2.58 -2.87
N THR A 28 19.19 3.54 -2.42
CA THR A 28 19.08 3.86 -0.98
C THR A 28 18.55 2.67 -0.19
N SER A 29 17.64 1.86 -0.76
CA SER A 29 17.13 0.66 -0.10
C SER A 29 18.20 -0.42 0.05
N LYS A 30 19.01 -0.64 -0.99
CA LYS A 30 20.16 -1.57 -0.96
C LYS A 30 21.20 -1.11 0.05
N GLU A 31 21.54 0.17 0.07
CA GLU A 31 22.48 0.75 1.02
C GLU A 31 21.96 0.64 2.45
N PHE A 32 20.69 0.99 2.69
CA PHE A 32 20.04 0.89 4.00
C PHE A 32 20.15 -0.53 4.59
N LEU A 33 19.83 -1.56 3.80
CA LEU A 33 19.95 -2.95 4.22
C LEU A 33 21.41 -3.36 4.43
N SER A 34 22.29 -3.01 3.49
CA SER A 34 23.71 -3.39 3.53
C SER A 34 24.41 -2.82 4.77
N GLN A 35 24.16 -1.55 5.09
CA GLN A 35 24.70 -0.93 6.30
C GLN A 35 24.14 -1.58 7.57
N GLY A 36 22.82 -1.84 7.61
CA GLY A 36 22.20 -2.53 8.74
C GLY A 36 22.79 -3.93 8.99
N PHE A 37 23.01 -4.72 7.93
CA PHE A 37 23.65 -6.03 8.07
C PHE A 37 25.11 -5.95 8.50
N LYS A 38 25.84 -4.94 8.00
CA LYS A 38 27.23 -4.67 8.40
C LYS A 38 27.32 -4.32 9.89
N GLU A 39 26.43 -3.47 10.39
CA GLU A 39 26.33 -3.12 11.81
C GLU A 39 25.98 -4.35 12.67
N GLU A 40 25.14 -5.24 12.16
CA GLU A 40 24.80 -6.51 12.81
C GLU A 40 25.93 -7.56 12.74
N GLY A 41 27.00 -7.31 11.98
CA GLY A 41 28.12 -8.23 11.79
C GLY A 41 27.80 -9.44 10.90
N ILE A 42 26.81 -9.32 10.03
CA ILE A 42 26.29 -10.41 9.20
C ILE A 42 26.67 -10.19 7.73
N LYS A 43 27.13 -11.26 7.07
CA LYS A 43 27.33 -11.27 5.62
C LYS A 43 26.06 -11.79 4.94
N VAL A 44 25.58 -11.05 3.94
CA VAL A 44 24.36 -11.37 3.18
C VAL A 44 24.71 -11.33 1.70
N GLU A 45 24.14 -12.25 0.93
CA GLU A 45 24.30 -12.28 -0.53
C GLU A 45 23.51 -11.12 -1.16
N ASP A 46 24.08 -10.46 -2.16
CA ASP A 46 23.43 -9.33 -2.83
C ASP A 46 22.05 -9.69 -3.40
N GLN A 47 21.87 -10.92 -3.88
CA GLN A 47 20.59 -11.42 -4.39
C GLN A 47 19.46 -11.36 -3.36
N VAL A 48 19.77 -11.59 -2.08
CA VAL A 48 18.81 -11.51 -0.98
C VAL A 48 18.37 -10.06 -0.75
N ILE A 49 19.32 -9.13 -0.81
CA ILE A 49 19.06 -7.69 -0.68
C ILE A 49 18.21 -7.21 -1.86
N GLU A 50 18.56 -7.61 -3.08
CA GLU A 50 17.80 -7.29 -4.31
C GLU A 50 16.37 -7.84 -4.26
N GLU A 51 16.20 -9.08 -3.80
CA GLU A 51 14.88 -9.68 -3.61
C GLU A 51 14.06 -8.88 -2.60
N ALA A 52 14.63 -8.54 -1.44
CA ALA A 52 13.95 -7.74 -0.43
C ALA A 52 13.53 -6.36 -0.97
N VAL A 53 14.43 -5.66 -1.66
CA VAL A 53 14.13 -4.33 -2.23
C VAL A 53 12.99 -4.42 -3.23
N LYS A 54 12.99 -5.44 -4.10
CA LYS A 54 11.92 -5.68 -5.08
C LYS A 54 10.57 -5.95 -4.42
N LEU A 55 10.55 -6.63 -3.28
CA LEU A 55 9.32 -7.00 -2.59
C LEU A 55 8.76 -5.87 -1.72
N PHE A 56 9.63 -5.10 -1.07
CA PHE A 56 9.27 -4.07 -0.10
C PHE A 56 9.26 -2.64 -0.67
N ASP A 57 9.77 -2.46 -1.89
CA ASP A 57 9.62 -1.26 -2.74
C ASP A 57 9.95 0.04 -2.00
N GLY A 58 11.11 0.05 -1.33
CA GLY A 58 11.65 1.25 -0.69
C GLY A 58 10.91 1.76 0.54
N ILE A 59 9.98 1.00 1.12
CA ILE A 59 9.33 1.39 2.38
C ILE A 59 10.28 1.09 3.54
N PRO A 60 10.80 2.11 4.25
CA PRO A 60 11.84 1.90 5.27
C PRO A 60 11.40 0.95 6.40
N GLY A 61 10.13 1.03 6.81
CA GLY A 61 9.58 0.16 7.85
C GLY A 61 9.58 -1.33 7.47
N TRP A 62 9.29 -1.65 6.20
CA TRP A 62 9.34 -3.03 5.72
C TRP A 62 10.75 -3.53 5.52
N LEU A 63 11.65 -2.69 5.01
CA LEU A 63 13.07 -3.01 4.89
C LEU A 63 13.69 -3.28 6.26
N ALA A 64 13.37 -2.46 7.26
CA ALA A 64 13.83 -2.64 8.64
C ALA A 64 13.26 -3.93 9.26
N LEU A 65 11.97 -4.23 9.04
CA LEU A 65 11.36 -5.48 9.49
C LEU A 65 12.08 -6.69 8.88
N PHE A 66 12.33 -6.66 7.56
CA PHE A 66 13.08 -7.69 6.87
C PHE A 66 14.51 -7.84 7.42
N GLY A 67 15.27 -6.75 7.50
CA GLY A 67 16.64 -6.77 8.00
C GLY A 67 16.73 -7.36 9.41
N ARG A 68 15.84 -6.92 10.32
CA ARG A 68 15.73 -7.49 11.67
C ARG A 68 15.42 -8.98 11.66
N SER A 69 14.41 -9.42 10.92
CA SER A 69 14.02 -10.84 10.85
C SER A 69 15.13 -11.71 10.30
N TYR A 70 15.80 -11.24 9.24
CA TYR A 70 16.92 -11.93 8.60
C TYR A 70 18.10 -12.04 9.57
N SER A 71 18.50 -10.93 10.19
CA SER A 71 19.61 -10.91 11.15
C SER A 71 19.38 -11.83 12.34
N TYR A 72 18.15 -11.83 12.87
CA TYR A 72 17.76 -12.75 13.94
C TYR A 72 17.91 -14.22 13.51
N ALA A 73 17.43 -14.56 12.32
CA ALA A 73 17.46 -15.92 11.82
C ALA A 73 18.90 -16.44 11.66
N VAL A 74 19.80 -15.64 11.08
CA VAL A 74 21.22 -15.99 10.93
C VAL A 74 21.89 -16.20 12.29
N LYS A 75 21.72 -15.26 13.23
CA LYS A 75 22.38 -15.31 14.56
C LYS A 75 21.93 -16.48 15.43
N HIS A 76 20.72 -16.99 15.21
CA HIS A 76 20.13 -18.07 16.00
C HIS A 76 19.95 -19.36 15.21
N SER A 77 20.61 -19.49 14.04
CA SER A 77 20.53 -20.67 13.17
C SER A 77 19.09 -21.10 12.84
N HIS A 78 18.17 -20.14 12.70
CA HIS A 78 16.80 -20.41 12.27
C HIS A 78 16.71 -20.38 10.73
N PRO A 79 15.76 -21.13 10.14
CA PRO A 79 15.48 -21.04 8.71
C PRO A 79 15.14 -19.62 8.30
N ILE A 80 15.79 -19.15 7.25
CA ILE A 80 15.50 -17.84 6.65
C ILE A 80 14.34 -18.04 5.67
N ASP A 81 13.22 -17.38 5.94
CA ASP A 81 12.07 -17.36 5.03
C ASP A 81 11.46 -15.96 4.95
N ILE A 82 11.74 -15.27 3.85
CA ILE A 82 11.19 -13.94 3.54
C ILE A 82 9.66 -13.94 3.51
N LYS A 83 9.02 -15.09 3.28
CA LYS A 83 7.55 -15.20 3.30
C LYS A 83 6.97 -14.97 4.68
N VAL A 84 7.72 -15.28 5.74
CA VAL A 84 7.30 -15.00 7.12
C VAL A 84 7.20 -13.49 7.34
N THR A 85 8.25 -12.75 7.00
CA THR A 85 8.28 -11.29 7.07
C THR A 85 7.20 -10.66 6.17
N LEU A 86 7.03 -11.16 4.95
CA LEU A 86 5.97 -10.71 4.04
C LEU A 86 4.58 -10.91 4.65
N LYS A 87 4.33 -12.05 5.29
CA LYS A 87 3.04 -12.35 5.93
C LYS A 87 2.78 -11.44 7.13
N GLU A 88 3.81 -11.16 7.93
CA GLU A 88 3.72 -10.20 9.04
C GLU A 88 3.39 -8.79 8.55
N ALA A 89 4.15 -8.28 7.57
CA ALA A 89 3.90 -6.96 6.98
C ALA A 89 2.50 -6.86 6.33
N ALA A 90 2.10 -7.88 5.57
CA ALA A 90 0.78 -7.93 4.95
C ALA A 90 -0.36 -8.01 5.98
N LYS A 91 -0.12 -8.64 7.13
CA LYS A 91 -1.10 -8.71 8.23
C LYS A 91 -1.33 -7.33 8.86
N GLU A 92 -0.29 -6.54 9.05
CA GLU A 92 -0.42 -5.16 9.53
C GLU A 92 -1.23 -4.31 8.56
N VAL A 93 -0.92 -4.35 7.25
CA VAL A 93 -1.73 -3.63 6.25
C VAL A 93 -3.19 -4.11 6.24
N SER A 94 -3.40 -5.43 6.34
CA SER A 94 -4.75 -5.99 6.41
C SER A 94 -5.52 -5.48 7.63
N LYS A 95 -4.86 -5.33 8.78
CA LYS A 95 -5.47 -4.81 10.00
C LYS A 95 -5.83 -3.34 9.87
N ASP A 96 -4.94 -2.53 9.30
CA ASP A 96 -5.17 -1.11 9.05
C ASP A 96 -6.34 -0.89 8.09
N PHE A 97 -6.34 -1.61 6.97
CA PHE A 97 -7.43 -1.50 6.01
C PHE A 97 -8.75 -2.01 6.59
N THR A 98 -8.74 -3.08 7.38
CA THR A 98 -9.95 -3.56 8.08
C THR A 98 -10.49 -2.50 9.05
N THR A 99 -9.61 -1.81 9.77
CA THR A 99 -10.00 -0.71 10.67
C THR A 99 -10.61 0.44 9.88
N PHE A 100 -10.00 0.84 8.76
CA PHE A 100 -10.57 1.83 7.86
C PHE A 100 -11.96 1.43 7.35
N LEU A 101 -12.14 0.18 6.92
CA LEU A 101 -13.45 -0.30 6.46
C LEU A 101 -14.49 -0.15 7.56
N LYS A 102 -14.20 -0.63 8.78
CA LYS A 102 -15.14 -0.55 9.92
C LYS A 102 -15.62 0.86 10.25
N THR A 103 -14.80 1.88 10.02
CA THR A 103 -15.13 3.28 10.34
C THR A 103 -15.62 4.08 9.14
N SER A 104 -15.63 3.49 7.94
CA SER A 104 -16.02 4.17 6.71
C SER A 104 -17.53 4.11 6.45
N ASN A 105 -18.05 5.10 5.73
CA ASN A 105 -19.47 5.16 5.32
C ASN A 105 -19.81 4.24 4.12
N SER A 106 -18.83 3.57 3.51
CA SER A 106 -19.05 2.73 2.32
C SER A 106 -18.08 1.55 2.26
N PRO A 107 -18.00 0.73 3.33
CA PRO A 107 -16.95 -0.26 3.48
C PRO A 107 -16.95 -1.30 2.36
N THR A 108 -18.13 -1.80 1.99
CA THR A 108 -18.27 -2.79 0.91
C THR A 108 -17.71 -2.24 -0.40
N ARG A 109 -18.07 -1.02 -0.78
CA ARG A 109 -17.57 -0.39 -2.02
C ARG A 109 -16.06 -0.16 -2.00
N TYR A 110 -15.48 0.21 -0.86
CA TYR A 110 -14.03 0.31 -0.75
C TYR A 110 -13.33 -1.04 -0.95
N ALA A 111 -13.86 -2.11 -0.36
CA ALA A 111 -13.35 -3.46 -0.58
C ALA A 111 -13.48 -3.89 -2.06
N GLU A 112 -14.62 -3.61 -2.70
CA GLU A 112 -14.86 -3.91 -4.12
C GLU A 112 -13.87 -3.19 -5.03
N ILE A 113 -13.55 -1.91 -4.76
CA ILE A 113 -12.55 -1.15 -5.52
C ILE A 113 -11.17 -1.81 -5.46
N ILE A 114 -10.73 -2.24 -4.27
CA ILE A 114 -9.46 -2.95 -4.11
C ILE A 114 -9.44 -4.25 -4.92
N LEU A 115 -10.54 -5.02 -4.88
CA LEU A 115 -10.65 -6.27 -5.62
C LEU A 115 -10.72 -6.04 -7.14
N ALA A 116 -11.41 -5.00 -7.59
CA ALA A 116 -11.50 -4.61 -8.99
C ALA A 116 -10.13 -4.21 -9.54
N LEU A 117 -9.39 -3.35 -8.84
CA LEU A 117 -8.01 -3.00 -9.21
C LEU A 117 -7.10 -4.24 -9.22
N SER A 118 -7.23 -5.13 -8.23
CA SER A 118 -6.47 -6.39 -8.23
C SER A 118 -6.80 -7.28 -9.44
N ARG A 119 -8.06 -7.31 -9.88
CA ARG A 119 -8.50 -8.09 -11.06
C ARG A 119 -7.94 -7.53 -12.37
N LEU A 120 -7.77 -6.21 -12.44
CA LEU A 120 -7.19 -5.48 -13.59
C LEU A 120 -5.65 -5.50 -13.62
N GLY A 121 -5.00 -6.38 -12.84
CA GLY A 121 -3.53 -6.43 -12.79
C GLY A 121 -2.91 -5.33 -11.94
N ASN A 122 -3.62 -4.88 -10.90
CA ASN A 122 -3.23 -3.85 -9.92
C ASN A 122 -3.26 -2.41 -10.45
N LYS A 123 -3.77 -2.16 -11.65
CA LYS A 123 -3.93 -0.83 -12.24
C LYS A 123 -5.13 -0.78 -13.16
N GLY A 124 -5.81 0.36 -13.24
CA GLY A 124 -6.98 0.53 -14.10
C GLY A 124 -7.44 1.97 -14.20
N SER A 125 -8.19 2.26 -15.25
CA SER A 125 -8.93 3.51 -15.42
C SER A 125 -10.22 3.53 -14.58
N LEU A 126 -10.77 4.72 -14.35
CA LEU A 126 -12.03 4.90 -13.63
C LEU A 126 -13.17 4.05 -14.24
N SER A 127 -13.28 4.03 -15.57
CA SER A 127 -14.30 3.25 -16.28
C SER A 127 -14.08 1.74 -16.12
N GLU A 128 -12.85 1.26 -16.28
CA GLU A 128 -12.54 -0.17 -16.11
C GLU A 128 -12.84 -0.64 -14.68
N VAL A 129 -12.48 0.15 -13.67
CA VAL A 129 -12.80 -0.16 -12.27
C VAL A 129 -14.31 -0.21 -12.05
N ARG A 130 -15.06 0.75 -12.60
CA ARG A 130 -16.54 0.77 -12.53
C ARG A 130 -17.14 -0.46 -13.18
N ASP A 131 -16.70 -0.80 -14.39
CA ASP A 131 -17.23 -1.92 -15.16
C ASP A 131 -16.99 -3.25 -14.44
N VAL A 132 -15.79 -3.42 -13.86
CA VAL A 132 -15.48 -4.60 -13.04
C VAL A 132 -16.35 -4.65 -11.78
N ILE A 133 -16.58 -3.52 -11.09
CA ILE A 133 -17.42 -3.51 -9.89
C ILE A 133 -18.87 -3.89 -10.22
N ASN A 134 -19.46 -3.23 -11.22
CA ASN A 134 -20.85 -3.47 -11.61
C ASN A 134 -21.05 -4.90 -12.12
N SER A 135 -20.08 -5.43 -12.87
CA SER A 135 -20.09 -6.82 -13.34
C SER A 135 -19.94 -7.85 -12.21
N LEU A 136 -18.89 -7.70 -11.39
CA LEU A 136 -18.46 -8.73 -10.44
C LEU A 136 -19.36 -8.77 -9.19
N PHE A 137 -19.85 -7.61 -8.76
CA PHE A 137 -20.63 -7.45 -7.53
C PHE A 137 -22.11 -7.14 -7.78
N LYS A 138 -22.55 -7.03 -9.05
CA LYS A 138 -23.93 -6.67 -9.43
C LYS A 138 -24.37 -5.32 -8.86
N GLU A 139 -23.42 -4.41 -8.71
CA GLU A 139 -23.66 -3.02 -8.30
C GLU A 139 -24.04 -2.15 -9.49
N ASN A 140 -24.48 -0.93 -9.20
CA ASN A 140 -24.74 0.11 -10.21
C ASN A 140 -24.09 1.42 -9.75
N ILE A 141 -22.77 1.41 -9.63
CA ILE A 141 -22.01 2.58 -9.19
C ILE A 141 -21.74 3.52 -10.37
N GLU A 142 -22.04 4.80 -10.15
CA GLU A 142 -21.75 5.89 -11.10
C GLU A 142 -20.29 6.36 -11.00
N ASN A 143 -19.76 6.90 -12.10
CA ASN A 143 -18.39 7.41 -12.17
C ASN A 143 -18.11 8.51 -11.14
N SER A 144 -19.10 9.38 -10.87
CA SER A 144 -18.97 10.46 -9.88
C SER A 144 -18.73 9.91 -8.48
N ARG A 145 -19.57 8.95 -8.05
CA ARG A 145 -19.45 8.28 -6.75
C ARG A 145 -18.16 7.46 -6.66
N LEU A 146 -17.80 6.73 -7.72
CA LEU A 146 -16.55 5.96 -7.73
C LEU A 146 -15.32 6.88 -7.61
N ASN A 147 -15.32 8.03 -8.28
CA ASN A 147 -14.23 8.99 -8.19
C ASN A 147 -14.07 9.57 -6.78
N GLU A 148 -15.17 9.82 -6.06
CA GLU A 148 -15.14 10.24 -4.66
C GLU A 148 -14.52 9.17 -3.74
N LEU A 149 -14.94 7.91 -3.90
CA LEU A 149 -14.41 6.79 -3.14
C LEU A 149 -12.92 6.57 -3.43
N LEU A 150 -12.52 6.58 -4.71
CA LEU A 150 -11.10 6.48 -5.09
C LEU A 150 -10.28 7.65 -4.55
N SER A 151 -10.83 8.87 -4.54
CA SER A 151 -10.15 10.03 -3.96
C SER A 151 -9.92 9.86 -2.45
N THR A 152 -10.87 9.25 -1.75
CA THR A 152 -10.69 8.87 -0.35
C THR A 152 -9.59 7.82 -0.20
N LEU A 153 -9.62 6.72 -0.96
CA LEU A 153 -8.57 5.70 -0.90
C LEU A 153 -7.17 6.26 -1.22
N VAL A 154 -7.08 7.22 -2.14
CA VAL A 154 -5.84 7.94 -2.45
C VAL A 154 -5.39 8.81 -1.29
N LYS A 155 -6.30 9.54 -0.64
CA LYS A 155 -5.99 10.36 0.54
C LYS A 155 -5.45 9.52 1.70
N TYR A 156 -5.96 8.31 1.89
CA TYR A 156 -5.49 7.38 2.92
C TYR A 156 -4.27 6.54 2.48
N GLY A 157 -3.82 6.65 1.23
CA GLY A 157 -2.65 5.92 0.73
C GLY A 157 -2.89 4.45 0.36
N PHE A 158 -4.13 3.96 0.39
CA PHE A 158 -4.48 2.59 -0.02
C PHE A 158 -4.50 2.40 -1.54
N VAL A 159 -4.64 3.49 -2.29
CA VAL A 159 -4.61 3.52 -3.76
C VAL A 159 -3.72 4.67 -4.21
N ILE A 160 -3.05 4.50 -5.34
CA ILE A 160 -2.21 5.53 -5.97
C ILE A 160 -2.94 6.06 -7.21
N LYS A 161 -3.00 7.39 -7.35
CA LYS A 161 -3.44 8.03 -8.60
C LYS A 161 -2.22 8.22 -9.51
N ILE A 162 -2.16 7.46 -10.60
CA ILE A 162 -1.03 7.50 -11.55
C ILE A 162 -1.13 8.75 -12.43
N SER A 163 -2.33 9.02 -12.95
CA SER A 163 -2.63 10.16 -13.82
C SER A 163 -4.13 10.43 -13.81
N ARG A 164 -4.61 11.36 -14.66
CA ARG A 164 -6.03 11.69 -14.75
C ARG A 164 -6.85 10.42 -15.06
N GLY A 165 -7.71 10.04 -14.13
CA GLY A 165 -8.60 8.89 -14.26
C GLY A 165 -7.93 7.51 -14.21
N LYS A 166 -6.64 7.41 -13.85
CA LYS A 166 -5.92 6.13 -13.73
C LYS A 166 -5.41 5.91 -12.31
N TYR A 167 -5.67 4.72 -11.79
CA TYR A 167 -5.41 4.35 -10.41
C TYR A 167 -4.69 3.00 -10.33
N ALA A 168 -3.95 2.77 -9.26
CA ALA A 168 -3.26 1.51 -8.99
C ALA A 168 -3.22 1.18 -7.50
N LEU A 169 -3.05 -0.10 -7.19
CA LEU A 169 -2.62 -0.50 -5.85
C LEU A 169 -1.14 -0.13 -5.65
N PRO A 170 -0.70 0.13 -4.41
CA PRO A 170 0.71 0.34 -4.10
C PRO A 170 1.60 -0.79 -4.64
N ALA A 171 2.83 -0.45 -5.05
CA ALA A 171 3.70 -1.41 -5.75
C ALA A 171 4.31 -2.47 -4.81
N ASP A 172 4.54 -2.11 -3.53
CA ASP A 172 5.06 -3.03 -2.53
C ASP A 172 4.14 -4.25 -2.35
N LEU A 173 4.74 -5.43 -2.23
CA LEU A 173 4.01 -6.67 -2.13
C LEU A 173 3.19 -6.80 -0.83
N PRO A 174 3.69 -6.41 0.36
CA PRO A 174 2.92 -6.47 1.60
C PRO A 174 1.58 -5.73 1.49
N THR A 175 1.58 -4.52 0.95
CA THR A 175 0.36 -3.72 0.84
C THR A 175 -0.65 -4.37 -0.10
N ARG A 176 -0.21 -4.86 -1.26
CA ARG A 176 -1.12 -5.56 -2.19
C ARG A 176 -1.73 -6.81 -1.58
N ILE A 177 -0.93 -7.61 -0.86
CA ILE A 177 -1.43 -8.83 -0.20
C ILE A 177 -2.42 -8.46 0.91
N GLY A 178 -2.05 -7.52 1.79
CA GLY A 178 -2.85 -7.11 2.94
C GLY A 178 -4.20 -6.52 2.54
N LEU A 179 -4.21 -5.56 1.60
CA LEU A 179 -5.42 -4.95 1.07
C LEU A 179 -6.36 -5.99 0.45
N ARG A 180 -5.83 -6.85 -0.42
CA ARG A 180 -6.62 -7.89 -1.08
C ARG A 180 -7.17 -8.90 -0.09
N HIS A 181 -6.39 -9.28 0.91
CA HIS A 181 -6.83 -10.21 1.95
C HIS A 181 -7.98 -9.63 2.78
N SER A 182 -7.81 -8.42 3.30
CA SER A 182 -8.83 -7.72 4.07
C SER A 182 -10.11 -7.51 3.25
N ALA A 183 -10.00 -7.05 2.00
CA ALA A 183 -11.14 -6.84 1.12
C ALA A 183 -11.92 -8.15 0.85
N LYS A 184 -11.22 -9.26 0.56
CA LYS A 184 -11.87 -10.57 0.36
C LYS A 184 -12.62 -11.04 1.61
N ILE A 185 -11.99 -10.90 2.79
CA ILE A 185 -12.62 -11.27 4.06
C ILE A 185 -13.86 -10.42 4.31
N TRP A 186 -13.78 -9.11 4.04
CA TRP A 186 -14.91 -8.19 4.22
C TRP A 186 -16.11 -8.61 3.37
N ILE A 187 -15.91 -8.80 2.06
CA ILE A 187 -16.98 -9.22 1.15
C ILE A 187 -17.57 -10.57 1.54
N LYS A 188 -16.74 -11.53 1.98
CA LYS A 188 -17.23 -12.84 2.45
C LYS A 188 -18.10 -12.74 3.70
N LYS A 189 -17.85 -11.79 4.60
CA LYS A 189 -18.63 -11.60 5.84
C LYS A 189 -19.97 -10.91 5.62
N MET A 190 -20.12 -10.17 4.53
CA MET A 190 -21.33 -9.40 4.22
C MET A 190 -22.28 -10.15 3.27
N ARG A 191 -21.89 -11.34 2.81
CA ARG A 191 -22.73 -12.30 2.08
C ARG A 191 -23.27 -13.34 3.05
#